data_AF-A0A1Z5HT16-F1
#
_entry.id   AF-A0A1Z5HT16-F1
#
_cell.length_a   1.000
_cell.length_b   1.000
_cell.length_c   1.000
_cell.angle_alpha   90.00
_cell.angle_beta   90.00
_cell.angle_gamma   90.00
#
_symmetry.space_group_name_H-M   'P 1'
#
loop_
_entity.id
_entity.type
_entity.pdbx_description
1 polymer ?
#
loop_
_entity_poly.entity_id
_entity_poly.type
_entity_poly.pdbx_seq_one_letter_code
_entity_poly.pdbx_strand_id
1 'polypeptide(L)'
;MGSTPTFGTKPSHIKGFEVFPSKPFFIFYALDFRKSPSEFSAGPSAKNFLLPTAIPSINRPVRRTARMATRFLQFDFLISIFFIPLWYNLVIILVKTKGRWRKESAGIMKRIKIITAKVQMEAQLNDTETAKSIWEKLPIKGKVNTWGEEIYFEIPVYKGPENPVETVEEGDLAYWPSGRCFCIFFGKTPVSTKTEIKPASPVTLIGRLSGNPKEWAKVSEGETITLEKIPE
;
A
#
# COMPACT_ATOMS: atom_id res chain seq x y z
N MET A 1 -69.43 12.77 9.64
CA MET A 1 -69.57 11.59 10.52
C MET A 1 -68.53 10.56 10.10
N GLY A 2 -67.75 10.04 11.05
CA GLY A 2 -66.72 9.01 10.83
C GLY A 2 -65.30 9.52 11.11
N SER A 3 -64.96 9.91 12.35
CA SER A 3 -64.33 9.08 13.40
C SER A 3 -62.91 8.57 13.06
N THR A 4 -61.93 9.41 13.36
CA THR A 4 -60.57 9.02 13.74
C THR A 4 -60.55 8.18 15.01
N PRO A 5 -59.56 7.31 15.20
CA PRO A 5 -59.01 7.04 16.53
C PRO A 5 -57.60 7.63 16.67
N THR A 6 -57.45 8.41 17.73
CA THR A 6 -56.23 8.99 18.25
C THR A 6 -55.70 8.18 19.44
N PHE A 7 -54.36 8.18 19.55
CA PHE A 7 -53.55 8.24 20.79
C PHE A 7 -53.19 6.98 21.59
N GLY A 8 -51.91 6.97 22.01
CA GLY A 8 -51.31 6.04 22.96
C GLY A 8 -49.77 6.05 22.93
N THR A 9 -49.10 7.20 23.05
CA THR A 9 -48.22 7.61 24.18
C THR A 9 -47.27 6.58 24.82
N LYS A 10 -45.96 6.77 24.52
CA LYS A 10 -44.83 7.01 25.46
C LYS A 10 -44.18 5.80 26.19
N PRO A 11 -42.98 5.95 26.84
CA PRO A 11 -41.69 5.46 26.34
C PRO A 11 -40.94 4.50 27.32
N SER A 12 -39.89 3.82 26.86
CA SER A 12 -38.92 3.17 27.75
C SER A 12 -37.51 3.04 27.16
N HIS A 13 -36.68 4.05 27.46
CA HIS A 13 -35.31 3.94 28.03
C HIS A 13 -35.14 2.64 28.88
N ILE A 14 -34.05 1.88 29.00
CA ILE A 14 -32.57 1.96 28.80
C ILE A 14 -32.10 0.47 28.80
N LYS A 15 -31.01 0.01 28.15
CA LYS A 15 -29.62 -0.09 28.66
C LYS A 15 -28.96 -1.25 27.87
N GLY A 16 -27.74 -1.06 27.38
CA GLY A 16 -26.98 -2.15 26.76
C GLY A 16 -25.89 -1.70 25.79
N PHE A 17 -25.12 -0.67 26.15
CA PHE A 17 -23.88 -0.32 25.47
C PHE A 17 -22.78 -1.23 26.04
N GLU A 18 -22.50 -2.37 25.40
CA GLU A 18 -21.24 -3.08 25.64
C GLU A 18 -20.17 -2.50 24.71
N VAL A 19 -19.43 -1.57 25.29
CA VAL A 19 -18.18 -1.03 24.78
C VAL A 19 -17.15 -2.16 24.82
N PHE A 20 -16.76 -2.69 23.65
CA PHE A 20 -15.58 -3.54 23.52
C PHE A 20 -14.31 -2.67 23.56
N PRO A 21 -13.43 -2.80 24.57
CA PRO A 21 -12.13 -2.16 24.53
C PRO A 21 -11.16 -3.01 23.69
N SER A 22 -10.92 -2.63 22.45
CA SER A 22 -9.77 -3.09 21.67
C SER A 22 -8.49 -2.44 22.20
N LYS A 23 -7.86 -3.08 23.20
CA LYS A 23 -6.49 -2.74 23.61
C LYS A 23 -5.49 -3.27 22.58
N PRO A 24 -4.53 -2.46 22.10
CA PRO A 24 -3.34 -2.98 21.46
C PRO A 24 -2.39 -3.53 22.53
N PHE A 25 -2.07 -4.82 22.46
CA PHE A 25 -0.98 -5.42 23.24
C PHE A 25 0.35 -4.89 22.70
N PHE A 26 0.90 -3.88 23.39
CA PHE A 26 2.31 -3.51 23.31
C PHE A 26 3.12 -4.62 23.99
N ILE A 27 3.91 -5.37 23.23
CA ILE A 27 5.00 -6.20 23.76
C ILE A 27 6.28 -5.39 23.59
N PHE A 28 6.82 -4.86 24.69
CA PHE A 28 8.19 -4.36 24.79
C PHE A 28 8.95 -5.20 25.83
N TYR A 29 9.98 -5.87 25.30
CA TYR A 29 11.23 -6.38 25.88
C TYR A 29 11.41 -6.60 27.40
N ALA A 30 11.86 -7.81 27.74
CA ALA A 30 12.90 -8.05 28.75
C ALA A 30 13.76 -9.26 28.32
N LEU A 31 14.85 -9.00 27.59
CA LEU A 31 15.91 -9.99 27.36
C LEU A 31 16.91 -9.82 28.50
N ASP A 32 16.80 -10.70 29.50
CA ASP A 32 17.69 -10.75 30.65
C ASP A 32 19.03 -11.38 30.24
N PHE A 33 20.08 -10.58 30.30
CA PHE A 33 21.44 -10.94 29.94
C PHE A 33 22.18 -11.34 31.22
N ARG A 34 22.05 -12.59 31.66
CA ARG A 34 23.00 -13.22 32.59
C ARG A 34 22.78 -14.73 32.65
N LYS A 35 23.62 -15.49 31.96
CA LYS A 35 24.04 -16.81 32.45
C LYS A 35 25.42 -17.15 31.88
N SER A 36 26.35 -17.34 32.81
CA SER A 36 27.72 -17.79 32.62
C SER A 36 27.76 -19.23 32.13
N PRO A 37 28.71 -19.61 31.25
CA PRO A 37 28.90 -20.98 30.85
C PRO A 37 29.77 -21.69 31.90
N SER A 38 29.14 -22.24 32.92
CA SER A 38 29.78 -23.17 33.86
C SER A 38 28.73 -24.17 34.30
N GLU A 39 28.56 -25.24 33.51
CA GLU A 39 28.05 -26.55 33.90
C GLU A 39 27.69 -27.34 32.63
N PHE A 40 28.69 -28.02 32.07
CA PHE A 40 28.42 -29.22 31.29
C PHE A 40 29.36 -30.30 31.80
N SER A 41 28.85 -31.11 32.72
CA SER A 41 29.53 -32.25 33.32
C SER A 41 29.17 -33.53 32.57
N ALA A 42 30.23 -34.17 32.07
CA ALA A 42 30.52 -35.60 32.00
C ALA A 42 29.49 -36.63 31.47
N GLY A 43 29.92 -37.34 30.43
CA GLY A 43 29.49 -38.69 30.02
C GLY A 43 30.43 -39.26 28.95
N PRO A 44 30.68 -40.58 28.86
CA PRO A 44 32.03 -41.11 29.13
C PRO A 44 32.79 -41.74 27.94
N SER A 45 34.12 -41.80 28.14
CA SER A 45 35.02 -42.91 27.80
C SER A 45 35.21 -43.31 26.33
N ALA A 46 36.33 -42.87 25.76
CA ALA A 46 37.11 -43.70 24.84
C ALA A 46 38.59 -43.67 25.27
N LYS A 47 39.06 -44.82 25.75
CA LYS A 47 40.45 -45.07 26.11
C LYS A 47 41.28 -45.29 24.84
N ASN A 48 42.57 -44.99 24.97
CA ASN A 48 43.69 -45.40 24.12
C ASN A 48 43.85 -44.66 22.80
N PHE A 49 44.77 -43.69 22.76
CA PHE A 49 45.83 -43.72 21.74
C PHE A 49 47.04 -42.89 22.20
N LEU A 50 48.11 -43.64 22.46
CA LEU A 50 49.55 -43.34 22.55
C LEU A 50 50.04 -41.89 22.41
N LEU A 51 50.79 -41.44 23.42
CA LEU A 51 51.83 -40.39 23.31
C LEU A 51 52.95 -40.85 22.37
N PRO A 52 53.65 -39.91 21.70
CA PRO A 52 55.00 -39.66 22.19
C PRO A 52 55.37 -38.17 22.27
N THR A 53 56.02 -37.85 23.38
CA THR A 53 57.17 -36.96 23.56
C THR A 53 57.68 -36.20 22.32
N ALA A 54 57.69 -34.86 22.39
CA ALA A 54 58.89 -34.03 22.23
C ALA A 54 58.49 -32.54 22.18
N ILE A 55 58.92 -31.78 23.19
CA ILE A 55 59.08 -30.33 23.09
C ILE A 55 60.51 -30.07 22.63
N PRO A 56 60.71 -29.14 21.70
CA PRO A 56 61.79 -28.19 21.89
C PRO A 56 61.26 -26.75 21.87
N SER A 57 61.68 -26.01 22.88
CA SER A 57 61.49 -24.57 22.99
C SER A 57 62.12 -23.87 21.79
N ILE A 58 61.35 -23.02 21.10
CA ILE A 58 61.91 -22.00 20.21
C ILE A 58 61.45 -20.65 20.73
N ASN A 59 62.36 -20.05 21.50
CA ASN A 59 62.34 -18.66 21.90
C ASN A 59 62.82 -17.83 20.69
N ARG A 60 61.93 -17.12 19.97
CA ARG A 60 62.30 -16.04 19.05
C ARG A 60 61.28 -14.90 19.08
N PRO A 61 61.74 -13.63 19.01
CA PRO A 61 61.00 -12.48 19.49
C PRO A 61 59.90 -12.03 18.52
N VAL A 62 58.76 -11.69 19.13
CA VAL A 62 57.70 -10.87 18.55
C VAL A 62 58.29 -9.56 18.03
N ARG A 63 58.24 -9.33 16.71
CA ARG A 63 58.18 -8.00 16.10
C ARG A 63 57.86 -8.14 14.61
N ARG A 64 56.84 -7.41 14.17
CA ARG A 64 56.38 -7.16 12.78
C ARG A 64 55.29 -8.08 12.23
N THR A 65 54.06 -7.93 12.73
CA THR A 65 52.84 -8.05 11.88
C THR A 65 51.59 -7.38 12.49
N ALA A 66 51.68 -6.60 13.57
CA ALA A 66 50.47 -6.04 14.21
C ALA A 66 49.99 -4.67 13.64
N ARG A 67 50.51 -4.20 12.49
CA ARG A 67 50.15 -2.88 11.93
C ARG A 67 49.36 -2.90 10.62
N MET A 68 49.16 -4.06 10.01
CA MET A 68 48.40 -4.19 8.75
C MET A 68 46.99 -4.76 8.95
N ALA A 69 46.77 -5.61 9.96
CA ALA A 69 45.46 -6.24 10.18
C ALA A 69 44.39 -5.26 10.70
N THR A 70 44.77 -4.21 11.43
CA THR A 70 43.82 -3.22 11.98
C THR A 70 43.32 -2.23 10.92
N ARG A 71 44.01 -2.12 9.78
CA ARG A 71 43.69 -1.15 8.72
C ARG A 71 42.77 -1.73 7.64
N PHE A 72 42.56 -3.05 7.64
CA PHE A 72 41.59 -3.72 6.76
C PHE A 72 40.21 -3.86 7.44
N LEU A 73 40.15 -4.14 8.74
CA LEU A 73 38.87 -4.29 9.47
C LEU A 73 38.11 -2.97 9.67
N GLN A 74 38.79 -1.83 9.62
CA GLN A 74 38.16 -0.51 9.77
C GLN A 74 37.54 0.01 8.46
N PHE A 75 37.98 -0.54 7.32
CA PHE A 75 37.48 -0.15 5.98
C PHE A 75 36.16 -0.85 5.64
N ASP A 76 35.98 -2.11 6.07
CA ASP A 76 34.74 -2.85 5.87
C ASP A 76 33.59 -2.39 6.80
N PHE A 77 33.92 -1.85 7.98
CA PHE A 77 32.90 -1.39 8.94
C PHE A 77 32.22 -0.07 8.51
N LEU A 78 32.95 0.80 7.81
CA LEU A 78 32.43 2.08 7.30
C LEU A 78 31.55 1.90 6.05
N ILE A 79 31.85 0.90 5.22
CA ILE A 79 30.99 0.55 4.09
C ILE A 79 29.66 -0.02 4.63
N SER A 80 29.69 -0.86 5.66
CA SER A 80 28.48 -1.41 6.30
C SER A 80 27.54 -0.32 6.88
N ILE A 81 28.08 0.63 7.65
CA ILE A 81 27.25 1.64 8.35
C ILE A 81 26.58 2.63 7.39
N PHE A 82 27.19 2.92 6.23
CA PHE A 82 26.65 3.91 5.29
C PHE A 82 25.96 3.28 4.07
N PHE A 83 26.43 2.15 3.52
CA PHE A 83 25.80 1.52 2.36
C PHE A 83 24.56 0.70 2.72
N ILE A 84 24.52 0.04 3.88
CA ILE A 84 23.36 -0.78 4.25
C ILE A 84 22.10 0.08 4.45
N PRO A 85 22.09 1.18 5.22
CA PRO A 85 20.89 1.99 5.36
C PRO A 85 20.53 2.75 4.07
N LEU A 86 21.50 3.12 3.23
CA LEU A 86 21.21 3.76 1.94
C LEU A 86 20.57 2.77 0.97
N TRP A 87 21.10 1.54 0.87
CA TRP A 87 20.51 0.50 0.03
C TRP A 87 19.16 0.03 0.59
N TYR A 88 19.00 -0.06 1.91
CA TYR A 88 17.73 -0.40 2.55
C TYR A 88 16.67 0.68 2.31
N ASN A 89 17.02 1.96 2.42
CA ASN A 89 16.12 3.08 2.06
C ASN A 89 15.81 3.08 0.56
N LEU A 90 16.77 2.79 -0.31
CA LEU A 90 16.56 2.65 -1.75
C LEU A 90 15.60 1.49 -2.06
N VAL A 91 15.76 0.34 -1.40
CA VAL A 91 14.87 -0.82 -1.51
C VAL A 91 13.48 -0.48 -0.98
N ILE A 92 13.34 0.23 0.14
CA ILE A 92 12.04 0.72 0.65
C ILE A 92 11.37 1.67 -0.34
N ILE A 93 12.11 2.59 -0.96
CA ILE A 93 11.59 3.51 -1.98
C ILE A 93 11.16 2.74 -3.25
N LEU A 94 11.94 1.74 -3.67
CA LEU A 94 11.60 0.87 -4.81
C LEU A 94 10.41 -0.06 -4.50
N VAL A 95 10.27 -0.51 -3.26
CA VAL A 95 9.12 -1.32 -2.81
C VAL A 95 7.86 -0.46 -2.68
N LYS A 96 7.96 0.79 -2.21
CA LYS A 96 6.81 1.72 -2.13
C LYS A 96 6.25 2.10 -3.51
N THR A 97 7.12 2.29 -4.50
CA THR A 97 6.71 2.72 -5.85
C THR A 97 6.13 1.60 -6.72
N LYS A 98 6.51 0.33 -6.49
CA LYS A 98 5.91 -0.82 -7.21
C LYS A 98 4.83 -1.57 -6.44
N GLY A 99 4.67 -1.31 -5.14
CA GLY A 99 3.90 -2.13 -4.22
C GLY A 99 2.42 -1.77 -4.06
N ARG A 100 1.97 -0.62 -4.58
CA ARG A 100 0.59 -0.14 -4.37
C ARG A 100 -0.49 -1.05 -4.98
N TRP A 101 -0.15 -1.89 -5.96
CA TRP A 101 -1.14 -2.65 -6.74
C TRP A 101 -1.02 -4.18 -6.68
N ARG A 102 -0.05 -4.77 -5.95
CA ARG A 102 0.22 -6.22 -6.04
C ARG A 102 -0.28 -7.08 -4.88
N LYS A 103 -1.08 -6.56 -3.94
CA LYS A 103 -1.48 -7.37 -2.77
C LYS A 103 -2.93 -7.31 -2.30
N GLU A 104 -3.82 -6.59 -2.96
CA GLU A 104 -5.25 -6.67 -2.63
C GLU A 104 -6.00 -7.47 -3.69
N SER A 105 -6.26 -8.72 -3.29
CA SER A 105 -7.35 -9.58 -3.73
C SER A 105 -7.30 -10.11 -5.16
N ALA A 106 -7.02 -11.41 -5.27
CA ALA A 106 -7.50 -12.27 -6.37
C ALA A 106 -9.04 -12.42 -6.33
N GLY A 107 -9.75 -11.31 -6.12
CA GLY A 107 -11.19 -11.18 -6.33
C GLY A 107 -11.44 -10.91 -7.81
N ILE A 108 -12.66 -11.16 -8.26
CA ILE A 108 -13.08 -10.98 -9.66
C ILE A 108 -12.76 -9.55 -10.11
N MET A 109 -11.73 -9.41 -10.95
CA MET A 109 -11.33 -8.14 -11.56
C MET A 109 -12.32 -7.80 -12.66
N LYS A 110 -13.32 -6.99 -12.32
CA LYS A 110 -14.38 -6.63 -13.26
C LYS A 110 -13.84 -5.65 -14.29
N ARG A 111 -14.02 -5.95 -15.57
CA ARG A 111 -13.54 -5.12 -16.68
C ARG A 111 -14.65 -4.24 -17.25
N ILE A 112 -14.39 -2.94 -17.31
CA ILE A 112 -15.28 -1.96 -17.91
C ILE A 112 -14.68 -1.40 -19.19
N LYS A 113 -15.54 -0.96 -20.10
CA LYS A 113 -15.16 -0.19 -21.28
C LYS A 113 -15.56 1.26 -21.07
N ILE A 114 -14.60 2.17 -21.21
CA ILE A 114 -14.83 3.61 -21.17
C ILE A 114 -14.81 4.10 -22.61
N ILE A 115 -15.90 4.71 -23.05
CA ILE A 115 -16.14 5.08 -24.44
C ILE A 115 -16.43 6.57 -24.53
N THR A 116 -15.68 7.28 -25.37
CA THR A 116 -15.93 8.66 -25.78
C THR A 116 -15.98 8.72 -27.31
N ALA A 117 -16.20 9.90 -27.90
CA ALA A 117 -16.17 10.05 -29.35
C ALA A 117 -14.76 9.85 -29.93
N LYS A 118 -13.70 10.18 -29.16
CA LYS A 118 -12.31 10.14 -29.64
C LYS A 118 -11.50 8.97 -29.11
N VAL A 119 -11.82 8.45 -27.92
CA VAL A 119 -11.05 7.43 -27.22
C VAL A 119 -11.96 6.33 -26.71
N GLN A 120 -11.53 5.09 -26.87
CA GLN A 120 -12.17 3.93 -26.29
C GLN A 120 -11.11 3.06 -25.62
N MET A 121 -11.26 2.80 -24.33
CA MET A 121 -10.27 2.07 -23.55
C MET A 121 -10.91 1.16 -22.52
N GLU A 122 -10.27 0.03 -22.26
CA GLU A 122 -10.65 -0.85 -21.18
C GLU A 122 -10.02 -0.42 -19.85
N ALA A 123 -10.73 -0.73 -18.77
CA ALA A 123 -10.28 -0.49 -17.43
C ALA A 123 -10.66 -1.65 -16.52
N GLN A 124 -9.88 -1.82 -15.45
CA GLN A 124 -10.11 -2.82 -14.43
C GLN A 124 -10.57 -2.13 -13.15
N LEU A 125 -11.67 -2.61 -12.58
CA LEU A 125 -12.16 -2.18 -11.28
C LEU A 125 -11.57 -3.06 -10.16
N ASN A 126 -11.30 -2.46 -9.01
CA ASN A 126 -10.86 -3.15 -7.81
C ASN A 126 -12.05 -3.72 -7.01
N ASP A 127 -11.78 -4.26 -5.82
CA ASP A 127 -12.73 -4.95 -4.95
C ASP A 127 -13.44 -4.04 -3.93
N THR A 128 -13.22 -2.73 -4.00
CA THR A 128 -13.89 -1.73 -3.13
C THR A 128 -15.41 -1.78 -3.26
N GLU A 129 -16.12 -1.43 -2.18
CA GLU A 129 -17.58 -1.33 -2.23
C GLU A 129 -18.05 -0.26 -3.23
N THR A 130 -17.27 0.80 -3.35
CA THR A 130 -17.50 1.89 -4.31
C THR A 130 -17.41 1.37 -5.74
N ALA A 131 -16.36 0.62 -6.10
CA ALA A 131 -16.22 0.02 -7.42
C ALA A 131 -17.33 -0.99 -7.73
N LYS A 132 -17.74 -1.81 -6.76
CA LYS A 132 -18.89 -2.73 -6.90
C LYS A 132 -20.20 -1.98 -7.19
N SER A 133 -20.44 -0.89 -6.47
CA SER A 133 -21.63 -0.05 -6.68
C SER A 133 -21.64 0.60 -8.06
N ILE A 134 -20.48 1.05 -8.54
CA ILE A 134 -20.32 1.58 -9.91
C ILE A 134 -20.65 0.48 -10.91
N TRP A 135 -20.06 -0.71 -10.76
CA TRP A 135 -20.30 -1.85 -11.65
C TRP A 135 -21.79 -2.19 -11.78
N GLU A 136 -22.52 -2.22 -10.67
CA GLU A 136 -23.96 -2.54 -10.66
C GLU A 136 -24.81 -1.54 -11.43
N LYS A 137 -24.39 -0.27 -11.46
CA LYS A 137 -25.08 0.81 -12.17
C LYS A 137 -24.74 0.91 -13.66
N LEU A 138 -23.76 0.16 -14.15
CA LEU A 138 -23.41 0.17 -15.57
C LEU A 138 -24.54 -0.44 -16.43
N PRO A 139 -24.87 0.17 -17.59
CA PRO A 139 -24.15 1.27 -18.24
C PRO A 139 -24.47 2.67 -17.68
N ILE A 140 -23.45 3.53 -17.59
CA ILE A 140 -23.58 4.93 -17.12
C ILE A 140 -23.16 5.87 -18.24
N LYS A 141 -23.94 6.93 -18.47
CA LYS A 141 -23.64 7.98 -19.43
C LYS A 141 -23.48 9.32 -18.71
N GLY A 142 -22.45 10.08 -19.07
CA GLY A 142 -22.16 11.38 -18.46
C GLY A 142 -21.60 12.38 -19.48
N LYS A 143 -21.40 13.62 -19.01
CA LYS A 143 -20.67 14.66 -19.75
C LYS A 143 -19.32 14.87 -19.09
N VAL A 144 -18.27 14.90 -19.91
CA VAL A 144 -16.90 15.11 -19.48
C VAL A 144 -16.71 16.54 -18.99
N ASN A 145 -16.13 16.68 -17.80
CA ASN A 145 -15.50 17.91 -17.35
C ASN A 145 -13.99 17.67 -17.25
N THR A 146 -13.18 18.71 -17.42
CA THR A 146 -11.72 18.61 -17.37
C THR A 146 -11.15 19.52 -16.28
N TRP A 147 -10.06 19.09 -15.67
CA TRP A 147 -9.32 19.90 -14.71
C TRP A 147 -7.81 19.60 -14.79
N GLY A 148 -7.09 20.38 -15.61
CA GLY A 148 -5.73 20.03 -15.99
C GLY A 148 -5.71 18.72 -16.78
N GLU A 149 -4.89 17.75 -16.36
CA GLU A 149 -4.80 16.41 -16.96
C GLU A 149 -5.64 15.36 -16.18
N GLU A 150 -6.83 15.79 -15.76
CA GLU A 150 -7.88 14.97 -15.15
C GLU A 150 -9.20 15.15 -15.90
N ILE A 151 -9.90 14.04 -16.15
CA ILE A 151 -11.29 14.02 -16.63
C ILE A 151 -12.17 13.55 -15.49
N TYR A 152 -13.28 14.24 -15.25
CA TYR A 152 -14.27 13.84 -14.27
C TYR A 152 -15.70 14.04 -14.77
N PHE A 153 -16.62 13.19 -14.33
CA PHE A 153 -18.04 13.30 -14.66
C PHE A 153 -18.90 12.70 -13.54
N GLU A 154 -20.10 13.26 -13.33
CA GLU A 154 -21.03 12.79 -12.31
C GLU A 154 -21.58 11.40 -12.64
N ILE A 155 -21.71 10.55 -11.62
CA ILE A 155 -22.28 9.21 -11.73
C ILE A 155 -23.40 9.00 -10.72
N PRO A 156 -24.39 8.12 -11.00
CA PRO A 156 -25.52 7.85 -10.10
C PRO A 156 -25.15 6.90 -8.94
N VAL A 157 -24.01 7.15 -8.29
CA VAL A 157 -23.48 6.38 -7.17
C VAL A 157 -23.25 7.31 -5.99
N TYR A 158 -23.78 6.92 -4.82
CA TYR A 158 -23.74 7.68 -3.58
C TYR A 158 -23.00 6.84 -2.54
N LYS A 159 -21.71 7.12 -2.37
CA LYS A 159 -20.86 6.46 -1.38
C LYS A 159 -20.01 7.50 -0.65
N GLY A 160 -19.71 7.25 0.62
CA GLY A 160 -18.74 8.05 1.37
C GLY A 160 -17.30 7.76 0.95
N PRO A 161 -16.31 8.49 1.49
CA PRO A 161 -14.91 8.16 1.28
C PRO A 161 -14.58 6.77 1.85
N GLU A 162 -14.09 5.89 0.98
CA GLU A 162 -13.58 4.56 1.30
C GLU A 162 -12.08 4.55 1.01
N ASN A 163 -11.23 4.31 2.02
CA ASN A 163 -9.77 4.37 1.90
C ASN A 163 -9.25 5.60 1.13
N PRO A 164 -9.58 6.83 1.58
CA PRO A 164 -9.27 8.04 0.84
C PRO A 164 -7.76 8.24 0.68
N VAL A 165 -7.34 8.55 -0.55
CA VAL A 165 -5.95 8.86 -0.89
C VAL A 165 -5.81 10.29 -1.38
N GLU A 166 -4.70 10.92 -1.02
CA GLU A 166 -4.34 12.29 -1.44
C GLU A 166 -3.38 12.32 -2.63
N THR A 167 -2.88 11.16 -3.06
CA THR A 167 -1.95 11.03 -4.18
C THR A 167 -2.35 9.86 -5.07
N VAL A 168 -2.36 10.11 -6.38
CA VAL A 168 -2.74 9.15 -7.42
C VAL A 168 -1.61 9.02 -8.44
N GLU A 169 -1.67 7.96 -9.25
CA GLU A 169 -0.74 7.72 -10.35
C GLU A 169 -1.41 7.96 -11.71
N GLU A 170 -0.59 8.13 -12.74
CA GLU A 170 -1.07 8.18 -14.11
C GLU A 170 -1.73 6.84 -14.48
N GLY A 171 -2.97 6.91 -14.95
CA GLY A 171 -3.81 5.77 -15.30
C GLY A 171 -4.76 5.31 -14.20
N ASP A 172 -4.69 5.90 -13.01
CA ASP A 172 -5.60 5.54 -11.92
C ASP A 172 -7.02 6.04 -12.19
N LEU A 173 -7.98 5.25 -11.71
CA LEU A 173 -9.40 5.60 -11.68
C LEU A 173 -9.80 5.80 -10.23
N ALA A 174 -10.46 6.92 -9.95
CA ALA A 174 -10.93 7.22 -8.61
C ALA A 174 -12.38 7.68 -8.60
N TYR A 175 -13.02 7.55 -7.44
CA TYR A 175 -14.30 8.15 -7.13
C TYR A 175 -14.08 9.34 -6.21
N TRP A 176 -14.66 10.48 -6.57
CA TRP A 176 -14.65 11.68 -5.75
C TRP A 176 -15.99 11.83 -5.00
N PRO A 177 -16.02 11.59 -3.67
CA PRO A 177 -17.29 11.54 -2.92
C PRO A 177 -18.05 12.87 -2.89
N SER A 178 -17.34 14.00 -2.75
CA SER A 178 -17.98 15.32 -2.62
C SER A 178 -18.73 15.73 -3.89
N GLY A 179 -18.20 15.38 -5.06
CA GLY A 179 -18.81 15.67 -6.36
C GLY A 179 -19.67 14.52 -6.92
N ARG A 180 -19.64 13.34 -6.29
CA ARG A 180 -20.20 12.10 -6.85
C ARG A 180 -19.66 11.81 -8.25
N CYS A 181 -18.37 12.07 -8.45
CA CYS A 181 -17.73 12.01 -9.76
C CYS A 181 -16.88 10.75 -9.91
N PHE A 182 -16.87 10.22 -11.12
CA PHE A 182 -15.85 9.29 -11.60
C PHE A 182 -14.70 10.10 -12.20
N CYS A 183 -13.48 9.89 -11.71
CA CYS A 183 -12.27 10.59 -12.11
C CYS A 183 -11.31 9.67 -12.85
N ILE A 184 -10.75 10.16 -13.95
CA ILE A 184 -9.72 9.51 -14.77
C ILE A 184 -8.48 10.41 -14.74
N PHE A 185 -7.40 9.91 -14.15
CA PHE A 185 -6.14 10.63 -14.09
C PHE A 185 -5.21 10.18 -15.21
N PHE A 186 -4.83 11.10 -16.10
CA PHE A 186 -3.89 10.83 -17.18
C PHE A 186 -2.67 11.76 -17.15
N GLY A 187 -2.53 12.54 -16.08
CA GLY A 187 -1.36 13.37 -15.86
C GLY A 187 -1.52 14.28 -14.64
N LYS A 188 -0.85 15.43 -14.68
CA LYS A 188 -0.81 16.42 -13.60
C LYS A 188 -2.08 17.27 -13.55
N THR A 189 -2.64 17.37 -12.36
CA THR A 189 -3.69 18.36 -12.03
C THR A 189 -3.07 19.72 -11.69
N PRO A 190 -3.86 20.81 -11.65
CA PRO A 190 -3.37 22.14 -11.29
C PRO A 190 -2.73 22.25 -9.89
N VAL A 191 -3.12 21.38 -8.96
CA VAL A 191 -2.58 21.32 -7.58
C VAL A 191 -1.47 20.29 -7.40
N SER A 192 -1.09 19.59 -8.46
CA SER A 192 -0.02 18.60 -8.43
C SER A 192 1.35 19.24 -8.19
N THR A 193 2.22 18.51 -7.50
CA THR A 193 3.61 18.93 -7.29
C THR A 193 4.48 18.45 -8.45
N LYS A 194 5.79 18.78 -8.43
CA LYS A 194 6.70 18.28 -9.45
C LYS A 194 6.77 16.74 -9.50
N THR A 195 6.52 16.08 -8.37
CA THR A 195 6.74 14.65 -8.16
C THR A 195 5.47 13.80 -8.07
N GLU A 196 4.32 14.37 -7.68
CA GLU A 196 3.10 13.60 -7.38
C GLU A 196 1.86 14.25 -7.99
N ILE A 197 0.94 13.42 -8.49
CA ILE A 197 -0.37 13.85 -8.98
C ILE A 197 -1.32 13.95 -7.78
N LYS A 198 -1.93 15.12 -7.58
CA LYS A 198 -2.83 15.39 -6.45
C LYS A 198 -4.24 15.74 -6.91
N PRO A 199 -5.28 15.01 -6.52
CA PRO A 199 -6.66 15.44 -6.73
C PRO A 199 -6.98 16.69 -5.89
N ALA A 200 -8.10 17.35 -6.20
CA ALA A 200 -8.55 18.54 -5.46
C ALA A 200 -8.80 18.26 -3.97
N SER A 201 -9.23 17.05 -3.65
CA SER A 201 -9.45 16.56 -2.28
C SER A 201 -9.31 15.03 -2.27
N PRO A 202 -9.26 14.37 -1.10
CA PRO A 202 -9.05 12.93 -1.03
C PRO A 202 -10.10 12.14 -1.83
N VAL A 203 -9.64 11.15 -2.60
CA VAL A 203 -10.47 10.30 -3.49
C VAL A 203 -10.36 8.84 -3.12
N THR A 204 -11.35 8.03 -3.48
CA THR A 204 -11.31 6.57 -3.35
C THR A 204 -10.78 5.97 -4.63
N LEU A 205 -9.67 5.23 -4.61
CA LEU A 205 -9.23 4.47 -5.78
C LEU A 205 -10.22 3.34 -6.07
N ILE A 206 -10.69 3.26 -7.31
CA ILE A 206 -11.70 2.27 -7.75
C ILE A 206 -11.18 1.36 -8.86
N GLY A 207 -10.03 1.68 -9.47
CA GLY A 207 -9.50 0.89 -10.58
C GLY A 207 -8.32 1.53 -11.29
N ARG A 208 -7.98 0.97 -12.44
CA ARG A 208 -6.91 1.45 -13.32
C ARG A 208 -7.24 1.22 -14.80
N LEU A 209 -6.78 2.11 -15.66
CA LEU A 209 -6.82 1.94 -17.11
C LEU A 209 -5.89 0.79 -17.55
N SER A 210 -6.34 -0.01 -18.53
CA SER A 210 -5.53 -1.09 -19.11
C SER A 210 -4.60 -0.60 -20.24
N GLY A 211 -4.89 0.57 -20.83
CA GLY A 211 -4.16 1.14 -21.97
C GLY A 211 -3.27 2.33 -21.59
N ASN A 212 -2.87 3.11 -22.61
CA ASN A 212 -2.03 4.29 -22.43
C ASN A 212 -2.85 5.51 -21.96
N PRO A 213 -2.70 5.99 -20.71
CA PRO A 213 -3.53 7.07 -20.17
C PRO A 213 -3.46 8.36 -20.98
N LYS A 214 -2.33 8.65 -21.65
CA LYS A 214 -2.14 9.90 -22.41
C LYS A 214 -3.09 10.08 -23.58
N GLU A 215 -3.75 9.02 -24.04
CA GLU A 215 -4.75 9.13 -25.10
C GLU A 215 -5.96 9.98 -24.66
N TRP A 216 -6.26 9.99 -23.36
CA TRP A 216 -7.34 10.79 -22.76
C TRP A 216 -7.14 12.30 -22.93
N ALA A 217 -5.92 12.78 -23.19
CA ALA A 217 -5.64 14.18 -23.51
C ALA A 217 -6.33 14.67 -24.80
N LYS A 218 -6.80 13.75 -25.65
CA LYS A 218 -7.55 14.10 -26.87
C LYS A 218 -9.00 14.48 -26.57
N VAL A 219 -9.57 14.00 -25.47
CA VAL A 219 -10.98 14.19 -25.10
C VAL A 219 -11.21 15.65 -24.70
N SER A 220 -12.32 16.22 -25.18
CA SER A 220 -12.66 17.61 -24.90
C SER A 220 -13.72 17.72 -23.81
N GLU A 221 -13.71 18.83 -23.07
CA GLU A 221 -14.79 19.17 -22.14
C GLU A 221 -16.14 19.21 -22.87
N GLY A 222 -17.20 18.74 -22.21
CA GLY A 222 -18.55 18.62 -22.76
C GLY A 222 -18.79 17.39 -23.62
N GLU A 223 -17.75 16.61 -23.95
CA GLU A 223 -17.90 15.36 -24.70
C GLU A 223 -18.72 14.33 -23.92
N THR A 224 -19.46 13.49 -24.64
CA THR A 224 -20.24 12.41 -24.03
C THR A 224 -19.31 11.24 -23.70
N ILE A 225 -19.38 10.77 -22.46
CA ILE A 225 -18.67 9.58 -22.00
C ILE A 225 -19.66 8.51 -21.55
N THR A 226 -19.39 7.27 -21.94
CA THR A 226 -20.20 6.09 -21.59
C THR A 226 -19.30 5.05 -20.93
N LEU A 227 -19.75 4.51 -19.81
CA LEU A 227 -19.17 3.36 -19.15
C LEU A 227 -20.02 2.13 -19.43
N GLU A 228 -19.42 1.05 -19.92
CA GLU A 228 -20.08 -0.21 -20.23
C GLU A 228 -19.39 -1.39 -19.54
N LYS A 229 -20.15 -2.46 -19.29
CA LYS A 229 -19.58 -3.74 -18.82
C LYS A 229 -18.95 -4.45 -20.00
N ILE A 230 -17.78 -5.05 -19.78
CA ILE A 230 -17.22 -6.03 -20.71
C ILE A 230 -17.67 -7.40 -20.22
N PRO A 231 -18.53 -8.13 -20.96
CA PRO A 231 -18.87 -9.50 -20.61
C PRO A 231 -17.62 -10.37 -20.61
N GLU A 232 -17.52 -11.27 -19.63
CA GLU A 232 -16.43 -12.27 -19.54
C GLU A 232 -16.55 -13.34 -20.63
#